data_AF-A0A6A6PF49-F1
#
_entry.id   AF-A0A6A6PF49-F1
#
_cell.length_a   1.000
_cell.length_b   1.000
_cell.length_c   1.000
_cell.angle_alpha   90.00
_cell.angle_beta   90.00
_cell.angle_gamma   90.00
#
_symmetry.space_group_name_H-M   'P 1'
#
loop_
_entity.id
_entity.type
_entity.pdbx_description
1 polymer ?
#
loop_
_entity_poly.entity_id
_entity_poly.type
_entity_poly.pdbx_seq_one_letter_code
_entity_poly.pdbx_strand_id
1 'polypeptide(L)'
;MANEHEQIFLRNMATLFKPNAKYADIAIHCRDDAEFRVHRAVVCSLSPVLAGDCEDDENDSILYERFDAEPMRCMLEYCYGQTYVVVGEEELFERVGKAGVEVSDEENEEGAGEGRDAVRLKSSSEGSSSTERQACAVKKAAGKNSGESAVVEEGAEENEDRRGGGAVGTNRERPDDKGHGQGIGVPDRGQEPSKTSCSQLDDDSNKYPVDTELTINKALLAHVEVHKIASHFQIPTLKRLATQRFEQVTSKCGIEIEGFVDAIQAVRALEKEGPGDMHHALYRCIAGNRAVIAEDKEFWKELANISDGGAFAAAMFRSAIRSETKRAERHAKEREQLQDTISEMEKDVRLVAASTAQLQEALRVRFIEFQAEAHPGLDWGVAPDGVWMLLLPVSIFVGCAVVIWANWSAK
;
A
#
# COMPACT_ATOMS: atom_id res chain seq x y z
N MET A 1 8.56 -15.61 9.49
CA MET A 1 9.97 -15.64 9.07
C MET A 1 10.11 -16.87 8.19
N ALA A 2 10.34 -16.70 6.88
CA ALA A 2 10.73 -17.83 6.04
C ALA A 2 11.97 -18.46 6.68
N ASN A 3 12.00 -19.79 6.76
CA ASN A 3 13.14 -20.49 7.31
C ASN A 3 14.38 -20.12 6.47
N GLU A 4 15.54 -19.88 7.08
CA GLU A 4 16.79 -19.58 6.34
C GLU A 4 17.04 -20.62 5.23
N HIS A 5 16.68 -21.87 5.50
CA HIS A 5 16.69 -22.96 4.54
C HIS A 5 15.83 -22.71 3.29
N GLU A 6 14.64 -22.13 3.45
CA GLU A 6 13.73 -21.79 2.34
C GLU A 6 14.33 -20.69 1.46
N GLN A 7 14.97 -19.68 2.05
CA GLN A 7 15.64 -18.62 1.30
C GLN A 7 16.85 -19.16 0.53
N ILE A 8 17.66 -20.04 1.14
CA ILE A 8 18.77 -20.71 0.47
C ILE A 8 18.26 -21.56 -0.70
N PHE A 9 17.17 -22.30 -0.50
CA PHE A 9 16.54 -23.10 -1.55
C PHE A 9 16.07 -22.24 -2.72
N LEU A 10 15.30 -21.16 -2.47
CA LEU A 10 14.84 -20.25 -3.52
C LEU A 10 16.00 -19.57 -4.26
N ARG A 11 17.06 -19.18 -3.54
CA ARG A 11 18.26 -18.63 -4.17
C ARG A 11 18.92 -19.63 -5.11
N ASN A 12 19.05 -20.89 -4.67
CA ASN A 12 19.63 -21.96 -5.49
C ASN A 12 18.73 -22.25 -6.70
N MET A 13 17.40 -22.28 -6.53
CA MET A 13 16.44 -22.42 -7.64
C MET A 13 16.59 -21.29 -8.66
N ALA A 14 16.65 -20.03 -8.21
CA ALA A 14 16.86 -18.88 -9.10
C ALA A 14 18.15 -18.98 -9.93
N THR A 15 19.20 -19.65 -9.42
CA THR A 15 20.43 -19.86 -10.20
C THR A 15 20.26 -20.82 -11.39
N LEU A 16 19.22 -21.67 -11.40
CA LEU A 16 18.95 -22.61 -12.49
C LEU A 16 18.40 -21.92 -13.74
N PHE A 17 17.76 -20.75 -13.60
CA PHE A 17 17.21 -19.97 -14.71
C PHE A 17 18.22 -19.01 -15.37
N LYS A 18 19.44 -18.94 -14.86
CA LYS A 18 20.52 -18.13 -15.43
C LYS A 18 20.92 -18.62 -16.84
N PRO A 19 21.61 -17.81 -17.66
CA PRO A 19 21.94 -18.11 -19.07
C PRO A 19 22.59 -19.48 -19.34
N ASN A 20 23.22 -20.10 -18.32
CA ASN A 20 23.80 -21.44 -18.46
C ASN A 20 22.80 -22.60 -18.31
N ALA A 21 21.52 -22.32 -18.00
CA ALA A 21 20.36 -23.21 -17.87
C ALA A 21 20.69 -24.71 -17.74
N LYS A 22 21.49 -25.05 -16.72
CA LYS A 22 22.00 -26.43 -16.56
C LYS A 22 20.84 -27.35 -16.25
N TYR A 23 20.76 -28.48 -16.95
CA TYR A 23 19.72 -29.50 -16.80
C TYR A 23 18.33 -29.09 -17.32
N ALA A 24 18.24 -28.00 -18.09
CA ALA A 24 16.99 -27.65 -18.77
C ALA A 24 16.62 -28.73 -19.80
N ASP A 25 15.37 -29.17 -19.74
CA ASP A 25 14.76 -30.26 -20.51
C ASP A 25 13.68 -29.76 -21.49
N ILE A 26 13.46 -28.45 -21.57
CA ILE A 26 12.56 -27.83 -22.55
C ILE A 26 12.99 -26.39 -22.89
N ALA A 27 12.74 -25.97 -24.13
CA ALA A 27 12.97 -24.60 -24.60
C ALA A 27 11.63 -23.89 -24.90
N ILE A 28 11.46 -22.69 -24.37
CA ILE A 28 10.32 -21.83 -24.67
C ILE A 28 10.78 -20.74 -25.65
N HIS A 29 10.18 -20.69 -26.83
CA HIS A 29 10.41 -19.67 -27.84
C HIS A 29 9.32 -18.60 -27.79
N CYS A 30 9.72 -17.33 -27.78
CA CYS A 30 8.82 -16.18 -27.85
C CYS A 30 8.80 -15.56 -29.24
N ARG A 31 7.94 -14.56 -29.44
CA ARG A 31 7.78 -13.85 -30.70
C ARG A 31 9.08 -13.21 -31.24
N ASP A 32 9.95 -12.75 -30.35
CA ASP A 32 11.17 -12.00 -30.70
C ASP A 32 12.39 -12.91 -30.96
N ASP A 33 12.15 -14.17 -31.34
CA ASP A 33 13.16 -15.23 -31.46
C ASP A 33 13.96 -15.49 -30.15
N ALA A 34 13.48 -14.96 -29.03
CA ALA A 34 14.07 -15.21 -27.72
C ALA A 34 13.78 -16.64 -27.28
N GLU A 35 14.83 -17.36 -26.89
CA GLU A 35 14.75 -18.72 -26.36
C GLU A 35 15.03 -18.73 -24.86
N PHE A 36 14.15 -19.37 -24.10
CA PHE A 36 14.30 -19.58 -22.66
C PHE A 36 14.35 -21.07 -22.36
N ARG A 37 15.53 -21.56 -21.94
CA ARG A 37 15.71 -22.95 -21.51
C ARG A 37 15.27 -23.12 -20.07
N VAL A 38 14.30 -23.99 -19.82
CA VAL A 38 13.67 -24.18 -18.50
C VAL A 38 13.55 -25.65 -18.12
N HIS A 39 13.12 -25.90 -16.88
CA HIS A 39 12.92 -27.22 -16.31
C HIS A 39 11.42 -27.50 -16.21
N ARG A 40 10.92 -28.53 -16.90
CA ARG A 40 9.51 -28.95 -16.90
C ARG A 40 9.00 -29.11 -15.46
N ALA A 41 9.77 -29.78 -14.60
CA ALA A 41 9.42 -30.02 -13.19
C ALA A 41 9.12 -28.74 -12.39
N VAL A 42 9.78 -27.61 -12.73
CA VAL A 42 9.57 -26.33 -12.05
C VAL A 42 8.35 -25.63 -12.61
N VAL A 43 8.31 -25.41 -13.93
CA VAL A 43 7.29 -24.58 -14.57
C VAL A 43 5.90 -25.24 -14.57
N CYS A 44 5.83 -26.57 -14.77
CA CYS A 44 4.57 -27.32 -14.77
C CYS A 44 3.94 -27.38 -13.37
N SER A 45 4.75 -27.26 -12.31
CA SER A 45 4.23 -27.25 -10.93
C SER A 45 3.49 -25.97 -10.57
N LEU A 46 3.74 -24.87 -11.30
CA LEU A 46 3.20 -23.54 -11.03
C LEU A 46 2.15 -23.10 -12.05
N SER A 47 2.18 -23.65 -13.26
CA SER A 47 1.23 -23.32 -14.32
C SER A 47 0.59 -24.59 -14.88
N PRO A 48 -0.73 -24.78 -14.72
CA PRO A 48 -1.44 -25.89 -15.34
C PRO A 48 -1.47 -25.79 -16.87
N VAL A 49 -1.34 -24.57 -17.42
CA VAL A 49 -1.25 -24.35 -18.88
C VAL A 49 0.08 -24.88 -19.41
N LEU A 50 1.20 -24.51 -18.77
CA LEU A 50 2.51 -25.07 -19.13
C LEU A 50 2.55 -26.58 -18.92
N ALA A 51 1.92 -27.09 -17.86
CA ALA A 51 1.82 -28.54 -17.64
C ALA A 51 1.14 -29.25 -18.81
N GLY A 52 0.00 -28.74 -19.28
CA GLY A 52 -0.71 -29.28 -20.44
C GLY A 52 0.12 -29.20 -21.74
N ASP A 53 0.80 -28.07 -21.96
CA ASP A 53 1.67 -27.90 -23.13
C ASP A 53 2.92 -28.79 -23.09
N CYS A 54 3.31 -29.29 -21.90
CA CYS A 54 4.45 -30.20 -21.70
C CYS A 54 4.05 -31.69 -21.69
N GLU A 55 2.77 -32.06 -21.82
CA GLU A 55 2.34 -33.47 -21.81
C GLU A 55 2.89 -34.26 -23.01
N ASP A 56 3.24 -33.58 -24.10
CA ASP A 56 3.88 -34.18 -25.27
C ASP A 56 5.39 -34.35 -25.02
N ASP A 57 5.80 -35.54 -24.58
CA ASP A 57 7.21 -35.91 -24.33
C ASP A 57 8.09 -35.85 -25.58
N GLU A 58 7.52 -35.74 -26.78
CA GLU A 58 8.27 -35.66 -28.04
C GLU A 58 8.75 -34.24 -28.38
N ASN A 59 8.18 -33.21 -27.73
CA ASN A 59 8.49 -31.81 -28.03
C ASN A 59 9.48 -31.23 -27.02
N ASP A 60 10.73 -31.07 -27.43
CA ASP A 60 11.76 -30.36 -26.65
C ASP A 60 11.58 -28.84 -26.66
N SER A 61 10.59 -28.31 -27.40
CA SER A 61 10.33 -26.88 -27.49
C SER A 61 8.84 -26.49 -27.62
N ILE A 62 8.49 -25.33 -27.07
CA ILE A 62 7.15 -24.72 -27.13
C ILE A 62 7.26 -23.32 -27.71
N LEU A 63 6.38 -22.95 -28.65
CA LEU A 63 6.34 -21.62 -29.28
C LEU A 63 5.16 -20.79 -28.78
N TYR A 64 5.42 -19.62 -28.21
CA TYR A 64 4.41 -18.63 -27.83
C TYR A 64 4.55 -17.33 -28.64
N GLU A 65 3.85 -17.25 -29.78
CA GLU A 65 3.87 -16.07 -30.67
C GLU A 65 3.19 -14.82 -30.10
N ARG A 66 2.38 -14.98 -29.04
CA ARG A 66 1.53 -13.90 -28.50
C ARG A 66 2.20 -13.06 -27.42
N PHE A 67 3.36 -13.50 -26.93
CA PHE A 67 4.03 -12.86 -25.81
C PHE A 67 5.43 -12.41 -26.22
N ASP A 68 5.75 -11.19 -25.80
CA ASP A 68 7.08 -10.61 -25.97
C ASP A 68 8.06 -11.26 -24.97
N ALA A 69 9.35 -11.16 -25.27
CA ALA A 69 10.38 -11.81 -24.46
C ALA A 69 10.43 -11.31 -23.00
N GLU A 70 10.18 -10.02 -22.77
CA GLU A 70 10.35 -9.38 -21.47
C GLU A 70 9.31 -9.84 -20.42
N PRO A 71 7.99 -9.82 -20.68
CA PRO A 71 6.99 -10.38 -19.75
C PRO A 71 7.18 -11.90 -19.53
N MET A 72 7.59 -12.63 -20.58
CA MET A 72 7.91 -14.06 -20.45
C MET A 72 9.08 -14.28 -19.51
N ARG A 73 10.17 -13.51 -19.65
CA ARG A 73 11.31 -13.58 -18.73
C ARG A 73 10.89 -13.31 -17.29
N CYS A 74 10.09 -12.26 -17.06
CA CYS A 74 9.57 -11.95 -15.73
C CYS A 74 8.73 -13.10 -15.14
N MET A 75 7.85 -13.72 -15.94
CA MET A 75 7.07 -14.87 -15.51
C MET A 75 7.98 -16.05 -15.13
N LEU A 76 8.98 -16.34 -15.94
CA LEU A 76 9.92 -17.43 -15.68
C LEU A 76 10.80 -17.15 -14.47
N GLU A 77 11.33 -15.93 -14.29
CA GLU A 77 12.03 -15.50 -13.08
C GLU A 77 11.18 -15.75 -11.83
N TYR A 78 9.89 -15.41 -11.89
CA TYR A 78 8.95 -15.68 -10.81
C TYR A 78 8.82 -17.17 -10.51
N CYS A 79 8.76 -18.03 -11.53
CA CYS A 79 8.66 -19.48 -11.32
C CYS A 79 9.82 -20.05 -10.50
N TYR A 80 11.04 -19.51 -10.66
CA TYR A 80 12.22 -19.99 -9.92
C TYR A 80 12.47 -19.23 -8.62
N GLY A 81 12.19 -17.93 -8.57
CA GLY A 81 12.56 -17.04 -7.47
C GLY A 81 11.40 -16.56 -6.60
N GLN A 82 10.15 -16.82 -6.99
CA GLN A 82 8.93 -16.26 -6.38
C GLN A 82 8.89 -14.71 -6.37
N THR A 83 9.70 -14.10 -7.22
CA THR A 83 9.78 -12.66 -7.48
C THR A 83 10.25 -12.44 -8.91
N TYR A 84 9.96 -11.28 -9.48
CA TYR A 84 10.51 -10.84 -10.76
C TYR A 84 10.96 -9.39 -10.64
N VAL A 85 11.83 -8.96 -11.55
CA VAL A 85 12.30 -7.57 -11.62
C VAL A 85 12.16 -7.08 -13.06
N VAL A 86 11.57 -5.90 -13.24
CA VAL A 86 11.56 -5.24 -14.55
C VAL A 86 12.91 -4.55 -14.75
N VAL A 87 13.54 -4.74 -15.91
CA VAL A 87 14.86 -4.15 -16.20
C VAL A 87 14.79 -2.62 -16.08
N GLY A 88 15.65 -2.05 -15.25
CA GLY A 88 15.71 -0.61 -14.96
C GLY A 88 14.80 -0.12 -13.83
N GLU A 89 13.98 -0.98 -13.21
CA GLU A 89 13.04 -0.58 -12.14
C GLU A 89 13.77 -0.09 -10.88
N GLU A 90 14.89 -0.73 -10.51
CA GLU A 90 15.68 -0.33 -9.35
C GLU A 90 16.33 1.05 -9.55
N GLU A 91 16.90 1.29 -10.74
CA GLU A 91 17.48 2.57 -11.12
C GLU A 91 16.42 3.69 -11.13
N LEU A 92 15.20 3.37 -11.60
CA LEU A 92 14.07 4.28 -11.55
C LEU A 92 13.74 4.69 -10.10
N PHE A 93 13.66 3.73 -9.17
CA PHE A 93 13.41 4.04 -7.76
C PHE A 93 14.53 4.86 -7.13
N GLU A 94 15.78 4.60 -7.47
CA GLU A 94 16.91 5.35 -6.94
C GLU A 94 16.92 6.81 -7.42
N ARG A 95 16.55 7.03 -8.69
CA ARG A 95 16.43 8.37 -9.29
C ARG A 95 15.32 9.19 -8.65
N VAL A 96 14.12 8.61 -8.51
CA VAL A 96 12.99 9.29 -7.85
C VAL A 96 13.31 9.57 -6.39
N GLY A 97 13.97 8.63 -5.69
CA GLY A 97 14.35 8.79 -4.29
C GLY A 97 15.32 9.96 -4.05
N LYS A 98 16.24 10.22 -4.99
CA LYS A 98 17.18 11.34 -4.91
C LYS A 98 16.49 12.70 -5.16
N ALA A 99 15.56 12.75 -6.12
CA ALA A 99 14.85 13.99 -6.45
C ALA A 99 13.95 14.52 -5.31
N GLY A 100 13.47 13.64 -4.42
CA GLY A 100 12.59 14.02 -3.32
C GLY A 100 13.26 14.66 -2.09
N VAL A 101 14.60 14.71 -2.03
CA VAL A 101 15.35 15.16 -0.84
C VAL A 101 16.03 16.52 -1.03
N GLU A 102 16.08 17.05 -2.25
CA GLU A 102 16.55 18.42 -2.49
C GLU A 102 15.43 19.43 -2.18
N VAL A 103 15.00 19.48 -0.92
CA VAL A 103 14.32 20.65 -0.38
C VAL A 103 15.42 21.70 -0.24
N SER A 104 15.36 22.69 -1.12
CA SER A 104 16.26 23.84 -1.16
C SER A 104 16.24 24.57 0.19
N ASP A 105 17.21 24.25 1.05
CA ASP A 105 17.74 25.16 2.07
C ASP A 105 18.50 26.30 1.35
N GLU A 106 17.83 26.99 0.42
CA GLU A 106 18.31 28.29 -0.04
C GLU A 106 18.12 29.24 1.14
N GLU A 107 19.19 29.30 1.94
CA GLU A 107 19.42 30.26 2.98
C GLU A 107 19.07 31.65 2.44
N ASN A 108 18.05 32.21 3.07
CA ASN A 108 17.62 33.58 2.94
C ASN A 108 18.76 34.49 3.42
N GLU A 109 19.74 34.76 2.55
CA GLU A 109 20.76 35.79 2.84
C GLU A 109 20.05 37.14 2.96
N GLU A 110 20.13 37.65 4.18
CA GLU A 110 19.58 38.90 4.66
C GLU A 110 20.05 40.08 3.79
N GLY A 111 19.19 40.53 2.89
CA GLY A 111 19.27 41.86 2.29
C GLY A 111 18.89 42.92 3.34
N ALA A 112 19.89 43.44 4.04
CA ALA A 112 19.77 44.64 4.86
C ALA A 112 19.36 45.85 4.00
N GLY A 113 18.11 46.30 4.15
CA GLY A 113 17.58 47.52 3.55
C GLY A 113 16.78 48.33 4.57
N GLU A 114 17.40 49.38 5.10
CA GLU A 114 16.77 50.39 5.96
C GLU A 114 15.60 51.09 5.26
N GLY A 115 14.47 51.28 5.96
CA GLY A 115 13.58 52.40 5.63
C GLY A 115 12.08 52.27 5.94
N ARG A 116 11.69 52.88 7.06
CA ARG A 116 10.43 53.64 7.31
C ARG A 116 9.14 52.88 7.67
N ASP A 117 8.80 53.02 8.95
CA ASP A 117 7.55 53.56 9.51
C ASP A 117 6.24 53.29 8.75
N ALA A 118 5.46 52.32 9.24
CA ALA A 118 4.01 52.47 9.39
C ALA A 118 3.42 51.44 10.38
N VAL A 119 3.08 51.97 11.54
CA VAL A 119 1.94 51.63 12.42
C VAL A 119 0.90 50.69 11.77
N ARG A 120 0.53 49.59 12.46
CA ARG A 120 -0.84 49.37 13.02
C ARG A 120 -1.29 47.89 13.07
N LEU A 121 -1.84 47.54 14.25
CA LEU A 121 -2.71 46.41 14.61
C LEU A 121 -2.06 45.04 14.91
N LYS A 122 -1.87 44.81 16.22
CA LYS A 122 -1.69 43.50 16.85
C LYS A 122 -3.05 42.79 16.93
N SER A 123 -3.17 41.62 16.32
CA SER A 123 -4.12 40.58 16.75
C SER A 123 -3.29 39.34 17.10
N SER A 124 -3.22 39.06 18.40
CA SER A 124 -2.48 37.94 18.98
C SER A 124 -3.31 36.66 18.89
N SER A 125 -2.81 35.66 18.18
CA SER A 125 -3.15 34.25 18.39
C SER A 125 -2.01 33.38 17.85
N GLU A 126 -0.94 33.26 18.63
CA GLU A 126 0.13 32.30 18.37
C GLU A 126 -0.17 31.01 19.13
N GLY A 127 -0.53 29.96 18.38
CA GLY A 127 -0.52 28.58 18.84
C GLY A 127 0.86 27.99 18.59
N SER A 128 1.59 27.70 19.67
CA SER A 128 2.87 26.99 19.65
C SER A 128 2.67 25.52 19.26
N SER A 129 3.36 25.04 18.23
CA SER A 129 3.54 23.61 17.98
C SER A 129 4.90 23.17 18.53
N SER A 130 4.92 22.63 19.75
CA SER A 130 6.06 21.88 20.27
C SER A 130 5.93 20.40 19.89
N THR A 131 6.94 19.93 19.16
CA THR A 131 7.22 18.53 18.88
C THR A 131 7.79 17.88 20.13
N GLU A 132 6.98 17.14 20.88
CA GLU A 132 7.47 16.23 21.91
C GLU A 132 7.17 14.77 21.56
N ARG A 133 8.26 14.01 21.49
CA ARG A 133 8.29 12.55 21.44
C ARG A 133 7.76 12.02 22.77
N GLN A 134 6.73 11.18 22.75
CA GLN A 134 6.44 10.29 23.87
C GLN A 134 6.18 8.87 23.41
N ALA A 135 7.03 7.99 23.92
CA ALA A 135 6.89 6.55 23.88
C ALA A 135 5.75 6.11 24.81
N CYS A 136 4.78 5.37 24.29
CA CYS A 136 3.79 4.68 25.12
C CYS A 136 4.16 3.21 25.28
N ALA A 137 4.61 2.89 26.50
CA ALA A 137 4.66 1.56 27.04
C ALA A 137 3.23 1.00 27.20
N VAL A 138 2.93 -0.12 26.54
CA VAL A 138 1.69 -0.86 26.74
C VAL A 138 1.82 -1.73 27.99
N LYS A 139 1.11 -1.36 29.07
CA LYS A 139 0.83 -2.24 30.20
C LYS A 139 -0.60 -2.77 30.13
N LYS A 140 -0.66 -4.10 30.22
CA LYS A 140 -1.75 -5.03 30.49
C LYS A 140 -2.78 -4.57 31.55
N ALA A 141 -4.07 -4.75 31.25
CA ALA A 141 -5.15 -5.19 32.14
C ALA A 141 -6.28 -5.73 31.24
N ALA A 142 -6.61 -7.03 31.18
CA ALA A 142 -7.28 -7.86 32.17
C ALA A 142 -8.62 -7.26 32.65
N GLY A 143 -9.71 -7.63 31.98
CA GLY A 143 -11.07 -7.31 32.40
C GLY A 143 -12.08 -8.22 31.70
N LYS A 144 -12.42 -9.33 32.35
CA LYS A 144 -13.58 -10.20 32.06
C LYS A 144 -14.86 -9.38 32.13
N ASN A 145 -15.79 -9.60 31.20
CA ASN A 145 -17.21 -9.65 31.56
C ASN A 145 -17.98 -10.60 30.64
N SER A 146 -18.67 -11.52 31.31
CA SER A 146 -19.56 -12.55 30.83
C SER A 146 -21.01 -12.13 31.03
N GLY A 147 -21.88 -12.59 30.13
CA GLY A 147 -23.33 -12.60 30.28
C GLY A 147 -24.03 -11.66 29.29
N GLU A 148 -25.20 -11.95 28.76
CA GLU A 148 -26.10 -13.09 28.89
C GLU A 148 -27.18 -12.93 27.79
N SER A 149 -27.63 -14.07 27.25
CA SER A 149 -28.80 -14.38 26.41
C SER A 149 -29.86 -13.35 26.01
N ALA A 150 -30.25 -13.41 24.72
CA ALA A 150 -31.65 -13.44 24.22
C ALA A 150 -31.59 -13.85 22.72
N VAL A 151 -31.73 -15.13 22.35
CA VAL A 151 -32.96 -15.84 21.96
C VAL A 151 -34.10 -14.94 21.46
N VAL A 152 -34.27 -14.88 20.14
CA VAL A 152 -35.57 -14.73 19.46
C VAL A 152 -35.57 -15.67 18.25
N GLU A 153 -36.45 -16.67 18.29
CA GLU A 153 -36.92 -17.46 17.15
C GLU A 153 -38.06 -16.72 16.43
N GLU A 154 -38.08 -16.81 15.10
CA GLU A 154 -39.22 -16.87 14.16
C GLU A 154 -38.59 -16.71 12.76
N GLY A 155 -38.82 -17.51 11.71
CA GLY A 155 -39.92 -18.40 11.36
C GLY A 155 -40.30 -18.12 9.90
N ALA A 156 -40.60 -19.18 9.13
CA ALA A 156 -41.14 -19.21 7.74
C ALA A 156 -40.13 -19.00 6.59
N GLU A 157 -39.75 -20.05 5.86
CA GLU A 157 -40.49 -20.70 4.75
C GLU A 157 -40.48 -19.85 3.47
N GLU A 158 -39.72 -20.28 2.46
CA GLU A 158 -40.30 -20.51 1.14
C GLU A 158 -39.44 -21.46 0.31
N ASN A 159 -40.16 -22.34 -0.35
CA ASN A 159 -39.78 -23.59 -0.96
C ASN A 159 -40.06 -23.41 -2.46
N GLU A 160 -39.06 -23.48 -3.34
CA GLU A 160 -39.33 -23.75 -4.75
C GLU A 160 -38.32 -24.74 -5.34
N ASP A 161 -38.84 -25.95 -5.48
CA ASP A 161 -38.53 -26.94 -6.50
C ASP A 161 -38.18 -26.32 -7.86
N ARG A 162 -37.06 -26.77 -8.46
CA ARG A 162 -37.03 -27.02 -9.90
C ARG A 162 -36.15 -28.21 -10.26
N ARG A 163 -36.86 -29.30 -10.56
CA ARG A 163 -36.43 -30.50 -11.28
C ARG A 163 -35.87 -30.18 -12.67
N GLY A 164 -34.98 -31.07 -13.13
CA GLY A 164 -34.68 -31.35 -14.54
C GLY A 164 -33.16 -31.42 -14.74
N GLY A 165 -32.51 -32.58 -14.87
CA GLY A 165 -32.89 -33.74 -15.68
C GLY A 165 -32.25 -33.59 -17.06
N GLY A 166 -31.18 -34.34 -17.35
CA GLY A 166 -30.52 -34.26 -18.65
C GLY A 166 -29.22 -35.03 -18.76
N ALA A 167 -29.29 -36.36 -18.67
CA ALA A 167 -28.24 -37.25 -19.13
C ALA A 167 -28.24 -37.28 -20.67
N VAL A 168 -27.14 -36.88 -21.30
CA VAL A 168 -26.79 -37.09 -22.71
C VAL A 168 -25.27 -37.23 -22.70
N GLY A 169 -24.61 -38.26 -23.19
CA GLY A 169 -24.94 -39.19 -24.26
C GLY A 169 -23.61 -39.39 -24.99
N THR A 170 -22.95 -40.50 -24.67
CA THR A 170 -21.68 -40.93 -25.26
C THR A 170 -21.83 -41.15 -26.76
N ASN A 171 -21.04 -40.47 -27.58
CA ASN A 171 -20.75 -40.90 -28.96
C ASN A 171 -19.32 -40.48 -29.32
N ARG A 172 -18.38 -41.41 -29.17
CA ARG A 172 -17.03 -41.32 -29.72
C ARG A 172 -16.94 -42.41 -30.78
N GLU A 173 -17.26 -42.03 -32.02
CA GLU A 173 -17.09 -42.87 -33.19
C GLU A 173 -15.59 -43.05 -33.47
N ARG A 174 -15.16 -44.32 -33.47
CA ARG A 174 -13.90 -44.77 -34.04
C ARG A 174 -14.03 -44.80 -35.56
N PRO A 175 -13.05 -44.32 -36.31
CA PRO A 175 -12.75 -44.84 -37.63
C PRO A 175 -11.68 -45.94 -37.51
N ASP A 176 -12.06 -47.15 -37.91
CA ASP A 176 -11.13 -48.18 -38.34
C ASP A 176 -10.53 -47.73 -39.69
N ASP A 177 -9.21 -47.56 -39.80
CA ASP A 177 -8.55 -47.70 -41.11
C ASP A 177 -7.13 -48.27 -41.04
N LYS A 178 -7.04 -49.51 -41.54
CA LYS A 178 -6.00 -50.14 -42.37
C LYS A 178 -4.70 -49.32 -42.50
N GLY A 179 -3.59 -49.75 -41.92
CA GLY A 179 -2.85 -50.92 -42.35
C GLY A 179 -2.06 -50.64 -43.63
N HIS A 180 -0.77 -50.30 -43.51
CA HIS A 180 0.29 -50.50 -44.52
C HIS A 180 1.62 -50.63 -43.77
N GLY A 181 2.22 -51.82 -43.84
CA GLY A 181 3.58 -52.05 -43.37
C GLY A 181 4.59 -51.58 -44.40
N GLN A 182 5.69 -51.00 -43.94
CA GLN A 182 6.93 -50.88 -44.70
C GLN A 182 8.12 -50.90 -43.72
N GLY A 183 9.18 -51.57 -44.17
CA GLY A 183 10.24 -52.13 -43.35
C GLY A 183 11.08 -51.14 -42.57
N ILE A 184 11.38 -51.52 -41.33
CA ILE A 184 12.47 -50.94 -40.55
C ILE A 184 13.77 -51.58 -41.04
N GLY A 185 14.49 -50.84 -41.88
CA GLY A 185 15.91 -51.06 -42.09
C GLY A 185 16.67 -50.64 -40.84
N VAL A 186 17.51 -51.54 -40.33
CA VAL A 186 18.45 -51.28 -39.23
C VAL A 186 19.69 -50.61 -39.83
N PRO A 187 20.07 -49.38 -39.44
CA PRO A 187 21.41 -48.89 -39.66
C PRO A 187 22.29 -49.21 -38.45
N ASP A 188 23.26 -50.05 -38.74
CA ASP A 188 24.61 -50.18 -38.20
C ASP A 188 25.02 -49.20 -37.08
N ARG A 189 25.19 -49.75 -35.87
CA ARG A 189 25.84 -49.11 -34.71
C ARG A 189 27.35 -49.16 -34.92
N GLY A 190 27.93 -48.05 -35.33
CA GLY A 190 29.39 -47.95 -35.41
C GLY A 190 29.89 -46.53 -35.59
N GLN A 191 29.73 -45.66 -34.59
CA GLN A 191 30.62 -44.51 -34.45
C GLN A 191 30.62 -43.96 -33.02
N GLU A 192 31.81 -44.01 -32.41
CA GLU A 192 32.16 -43.44 -31.12
C GLU A 192 32.04 -41.90 -31.17
N PRO A 193 31.43 -41.24 -30.17
CA PRO A 193 31.47 -39.79 -30.10
C PRO A 193 32.86 -39.34 -29.66
N SER A 194 33.56 -38.75 -30.62
CA SER A 194 34.77 -37.95 -30.41
C SER A 194 34.52 -36.86 -29.36
N LYS A 195 35.48 -36.74 -28.45
CA LYS A 195 35.59 -35.69 -27.43
C LYS A 195 35.61 -34.31 -28.10
N THR A 196 34.46 -33.64 -28.16
CA THR A 196 34.40 -32.21 -28.51
C THR A 196 34.82 -31.42 -27.28
N SER A 197 35.95 -30.73 -27.40
CA SER A 197 36.48 -29.82 -26.40
C SER A 197 35.51 -28.65 -26.19
N CYS A 198 34.94 -28.56 -24.99
CA CYS A 198 34.39 -27.31 -24.45
C CYS A 198 35.54 -26.31 -24.29
N SER A 199 35.70 -25.43 -25.26
CA SER A 199 36.57 -24.26 -25.14
C SER A 199 35.87 -23.07 -25.76
N GLN A 200 35.78 -22.01 -24.94
CA GLN A 200 35.37 -20.64 -25.28
C GLN A 200 33.86 -20.41 -25.38
N LEU A 201 33.26 -20.15 -24.22
CA LEU A 201 32.05 -19.34 -24.14
C LEU A 201 32.51 -17.89 -24.22
N ASP A 202 32.38 -17.29 -25.40
CA ASP A 202 32.51 -15.86 -25.57
C ASP A 202 31.33 -15.20 -24.82
N ASP A 203 31.67 -14.22 -23.98
CA ASP A 203 30.77 -13.46 -23.13
C ASP A 203 29.91 -12.50 -23.97
N ASP A 204 28.98 -13.08 -24.74
CA ASP A 204 28.05 -12.40 -25.66
C ASP A 204 26.88 -11.71 -24.91
N SER A 205 27.09 -11.33 -23.65
CA SER A 205 26.07 -10.72 -22.80
C SER A 205 25.73 -9.25 -23.18
N ASN A 206 26.28 -8.74 -24.29
CA ASN A 206 26.21 -7.34 -24.69
C ASN A 206 25.46 -7.07 -26.02
N LYS A 207 24.62 -8.01 -26.50
CA LYS A 207 23.91 -7.87 -27.79
C LYS A 207 22.54 -7.17 -27.71
N TYR A 208 22.04 -6.86 -26.51
CA TYR A 208 20.83 -6.06 -26.39
C TYR A 208 21.23 -4.58 -26.35
N PRO A 209 20.69 -3.72 -27.25
CA PRO A 209 20.95 -2.29 -27.19
C PRO A 209 20.49 -1.76 -25.83
N VAL A 210 21.47 -1.56 -24.96
CA VAL A 210 21.35 -0.80 -23.72
C VAL A 210 21.01 0.64 -24.12
N ASP A 211 20.25 1.35 -23.29
CA ASP A 211 19.97 2.79 -23.40
C ASP A 211 18.61 3.17 -24.01
N THR A 212 17.53 2.55 -23.54
CA THR A 212 16.31 3.36 -23.35
C THR A 212 15.99 3.41 -21.88
N GLU A 213 16.25 4.57 -21.27
CA GLU A 213 15.91 4.89 -19.90
C GLU A 213 14.47 4.44 -19.57
N LEU A 214 14.32 3.65 -18.51
CA LEU A 214 13.02 3.16 -18.09
C LEU A 214 12.22 4.33 -17.52
N THR A 215 11.18 4.75 -18.24
CA THR A 215 10.22 5.75 -17.76
C THR A 215 9.20 5.09 -16.83
N ILE A 216 8.51 5.90 -16.01
CA ILE A 216 7.49 5.39 -15.07
C ILE A 216 6.41 4.64 -15.85
N ASN A 217 5.95 5.19 -16.98
CA ASN A 217 4.90 4.57 -17.79
C ASN A 217 5.34 3.25 -18.44
N LYS A 218 6.61 3.12 -18.85
CA LYS A 218 7.14 1.83 -19.32
C LYS A 218 7.18 0.78 -18.22
N ALA A 219 7.56 1.16 -17.00
CA ALA A 219 7.54 0.26 -15.84
C ALA A 219 6.10 -0.20 -15.53
N LEU A 220 5.13 0.72 -15.56
CA LEU A 220 3.71 0.39 -15.38
C LEU A 220 3.20 -0.56 -16.46
N LEU A 221 3.49 -0.29 -17.74
CA LEU A 221 3.14 -1.16 -18.86
C LEU A 221 3.76 -2.57 -18.71
N ALA A 222 5.02 -2.66 -18.30
CA ALA A 222 5.68 -3.94 -18.06
C ALA A 222 4.92 -4.77 -17.00
N HIS A 223 4.51 -4.17 -15.88
CA HIS A 223 3.70 -4.87 -14.87
C HIS A 223 2.30 -5.27 -15.36
N VAL A 224 1.69 -4.48 -16.25
CA VAL A 224 0.41 -4.82 -16.88
C VAL A 224 0.56 -6.03 -17.79
N GLU A 225 1.63 -6.10 -18.59
CA GLU A 225 1.93 -7.27 -19.44
C GLU A 225 2.31 -8.50 -18.59
N VAL A 226 3.03 -8.34 -17.47
CA VAL A 226 3.28 -9.44 -16.52
C VAL A 226 1.98 -9.94 -15.88
N HIS A 227 1.04 -9.04 -15.58
CA HIS A 227 -0.28 -9.44 -15.08
C HIS A 227 -1.08 -10.22 -16.14
N LYS A 228 -1.02 -9.79 -17.41
CA LYS A 228 -1.65 -10.45 -18.56
C LYS A 228 -1.14 -11.88 -18.75
N ILE A 229 0.19 -12.06 -18.79
CA ILE A 229 0.81 -13.37 -18.98
C ILE A 229 0.51 -14.28 -17.78
N ALA A 230 0.55 -13.75 -16.55
CA ALA A 230 0.16 -14.50 -15.35
C ALA A 230 -1.29 -14.98 -15.38
N SER A 231 -2.20 -14.17 -15.92
CA SER A 231 -3.60 -14.56 -16.12
C SER A 231 -3.73 -15.64 -17.19
N HIS A 232 -2.97 -15.54 -18.29
CA HIS A 232 -2.99 -16.54 -19.36
C HIS A 232 -2.51 -17.90 -18.88
N PHE A 233 -1.36 -17.94 -18.20
CA PHE A 233 -0.76 -19.18 -17.68
C PHE A 233 -1.36 -19.64 -16.35
N GLN A 234 -2.40 -18.96 -15.86
CA GLN A 234 -3.11 -19.30 -14.63
C GLN A 234 -2.18 -19.41 -13.41
N ILE A 235 -1.38 -18.35 -13.18
CA ILE A 235 -0.46 -18.22 -12.04
C ILE A 235 -1.00 -17.11 -11.12
N PRO A 236 -1.96 -17.39 -10.20
CA PRO A 236 -2.65 -16.34 -9.44
C PRO A 236 -1.73 -15.52 -8.53
N THR A 237 -0.67 -16.15 -8.01
CA THR A 237 0.28 -15.49 -7.12
C THR A 237 1.16 -14.48 -7.86
N LEU A 238 1.55 -14.77 -9.10
CA LEU A 238 2.23 -13.81 -9.98
C LEU A 238 1.28 -12.68 -10.38
N LYS A 239 0.03 -13.00 -10.72
CA LYS A 239 -1.01 -12.00 -11.03
C LYS A 239 -1.13 -10.96 -9.90
N ARG A 240 -1.26 -11.43 -8.66
CA ARG A 240 -1.31 -10.58 -7.46
C ARG A 240 -0.01 -9.79 -7.24
N LEU A 241 1.15 -10.41 -7.42
CA LEU A 241 2.44 -9.74 -7.30
C LEU A 241 2.58 -8.60 -8.33
N ALA A 242 2.12 -8.82 -9.56
CA ALA A 242 2.14 -7.81 -10.62
C ALA A 242 1.26 -6.61 -10.29
N THR A 243 0.05 -6.82 -9.77
CA THR A 243 -0.79 -5.75 -9.24
C THR A 243 -0.11 -5.01 -8.08
N GLN A 244 0.52 -5.73 -7.16
CA GLN A 244 1.23 -5.11 -6.03
C GLN A 244 2.42 -4.25 -6.50
N ARG A 245 3.19 -4.73 -7.48
CA ARG A 245 4.32 -3.98 -8.05
C ARG A 245 3.86 -2.75 -8.81
N PHE A 246 2.78 -2.86 -9.59
CA PHE A 246 2.12 -1.71 -10.21
C PHE A 246 1.73 -0.64 -9.15
N GLU A 247 1.09 -1.05 -8.05
CA GLU A 247 0.77 -0.13 -6.94
C GLU A 247 2.02 0.46 -6.30
N GLN A 248 3.10 -0.31 -6.15
CA GLN A 248 4.36 0.20 -5.60
C GLN A 248 4.98 1.27 -6.50
N VAL A 249 5.05 1.05 -7.82
CA VAL A 249 5.57 2.05 -8.76
C VAL A 249 4.74 3.34 -8.69
N THR A 250 3.41 3.24 -8.76
CA THR A 250 2.53 4.43 -8.68
C THR A 250 2.62 5.17 -7.34
N SER A 251 2.81 4.45 -6.22
CA SER A 251 2.91 5.06 -4.89
C SER A 251 4.26 5.70 -4.59
N LYS A 252 5.36 5.13 -5.12
CA LYS A 252 6.72 5.61 -4.86
C LYS A 252 7.18 6.65 -5.89
N CYS A 253 6.84 6.44 -7.16
CA CYS A 253 7.29 7.28 -8.28
C CYS A 253 6.27 8.34 -8.69
N GLY A 254 5.03 8.24 -8.21
CA GLY A 254 3.93 9.04 -8.73
C GLY A 254 3.52 8.58 -10.13
N ILE A 255 2.96 9.51 -10.91
CA ILE A 255 2.61 9.28 -12.31
C ILE A 255 3.26 10.34 -13.18
N GLU A 256 3.72 9.91 -14.34
CA GLU A 256 4.12 10.78 -15.43
C GLU A 256 2.93 10.86 -16.38
N ILE A 257 2.35 12.05 -16.56
CA ILE A 257 1.09 12.19 -17.33
C ILE A 257 1.30 11.78 -18.79
N GLU A 258 2.45 12.16 -19.36
CA GLU A 258 2.84 11.86 -20.74
C GLU A 258 3.02 10.35 -20.94
N GLY A 259 2.11 9.71 -21.69
CA GLY A 259 2.11 8.27 -21.93
C GLY A 259 1.37 7.43 -20.86
N PHE A 260 0.80 8.04 -19.82
CA PHE A 260 -0.02 7.30 -18.84
C PHE A 260 -1.30 6.73 -19.48
N VAL A 261 -1.77 7.37 -20.54
CA VAL A 261 -2.89 6.91 -21.35
C VAL A 261 -2.64 5.51 -21.94
N ASP A 262 -1.41 5.18 -22.31
CA ASP A 262 -1.06 3.85 -22.82
C ASP A 262 -1.22 2.78 -21.74
N ALA A 263 -0.82 3.08 -20.50
CA ALA A 263 -1.03 2.19 -19.36
C ALA A 263 -2.54 1.96 -19.09
N ILE A 264 -3.36 3.01 -19.20
CA ILE A 264 -4.83 2.90 -19.09
C ILE A 264 -5.38 1.97 -20.19
N GLN A 265 -4.95 2.15 -21.44
CA GLN A 265 -5.38 1.31 -22.55
C GLN A 265 -4.97 -0.15 -22.34
N ALA A 266 -3.74 -0.38 -21.90
CA ALA A 266 -3.23 -1.72 -21.62
C ALA A 266 -4.04 -2.42 -20.52
N VAL A 267 -4.34 -1.74 -19.40
CA VAL A 267 -5.17 -2.30 -18.32
C VAL A 267 -6.57 -2.63 -18.81
N ARG A 268 -7.17 -1.74 -19.62
CA ARG A 268 -8.51 -1.98 -20.19
C ARG A 268 -8.53 -3.16 -21.16
N ALA A 269 -7.44 -3.40 -21.88
CA ALA A 269 -7.32 -4.53 -22.78
C ALA A 269 -7.22 -5.89 -22.04
N LEU A 270 -6.91 -5.89 -20.73
CA LEU A 270 -6.73 -7.13 -19.97
C LEU A 270 -8.01 -7.95 -19.81
N GLU A 271 -9.19 -7.34 -19.74
CA GLU A 271 -10.38 -8.04 -19.25
C GLU A 271 -11.59 -7.90 -20.18
N LYS A 272 -12.04 -9.05 -20.70
CA LYS A 272 -13.37 -9.22 -21.31
C LYS A 272 -14.47 -9.46 -20.25
N GLU A 273 -14.10 -9.76 -19.01
CA GLU A 273 -15.00 -10.30 -17.96
C GLU A 273 -15.36 -9.31 -16.82
N GLY A 274 -14.89 -8.06 -16.89
CA GLY A 274 -15.23 -7.01 -15.92
C GLY A 274 -14.01 -6.43 -15.19
N PRO A 275 -14.22 -5.54 -14.21
CA PRO A 275 -13.13 -4.86 -13.51
C PRO A 275 -12.47 -5.77 -12.45
N GLY A 276 -11.30 -6.30 -12.75
CA GLY A 276 -10.47 -7.08 -11.84
C GLY A 276 -9.46 -6.24 -11.03
N ASP A 277 -8.51 -6.94 -10.40
CA ASP A 277 -7.58 -6.35 -9.43
C ASP A 277 -6.71 -5.23 -10.02
N MET A 278 -6.26 -5.38 -11.27
CA MET A 278 -5.46 -4.36 -11.96
C MET A 278 -6.27 -3.10 -12.26
N HIS A 279 -7.56 -3.22 -12.60
CA HIS A 279 -8.45 -2.07 -12.75
C HIS A 279 -8.59 -1.30 -11.43
N HIS A 280 -8.74 -2.03 -10.31
CA HIS A 280 -8.79 -1.42 -8.98
C HIS A 280 -7.50 -0.70 -8.60
N ALA A 281 -6.34 -1.28 -8.90
CA ALA A 281 -5.04 -0.64 -8.71
C ALA A 281 -4.91 0.65 -9.53
N LEU A 282 -5.30 0.60 -10.81
CA LEU A 282 -5.34 1.77 -11.69
C LEU A 282 -6.26 2.88 -11.14
N TYR A 283 -7.48 2.54 -10.72
CA TYR A 283 -8.40 3.53 -10.15
C TYR A 283 -7.87 4.15 -8.86
N ARG A 284 -7.18 3.36 -8.02
CA ARG A 284 -6.55 3.86 -6.79
C ARG A 284 -5.41 4.83 -7.11
N CYS A 285 -4.58 4.49 -8.10
CA CYS A 285 -3.53 5.36 -8.61
C CYS A 285 -4.10 6.71 -9.08
N ILE A 286 -5.15 6.69 -9.90
CA ILE A 286 -5.78 7.90 -10.43
C ILE A 286 -6.42 8.73 -9.31
N ALA A 287 -7.11 8.11 -8.36
CA ALA A 287 -7.70 8.81 -7.22
C ALA A 287 -6.66 9.46 -6.31
N GLY A 288 -5.48 8.84 -6.18
CA GLY A 288 -4.32 9.37 -5.47
C GLY A 288 -3.74 10.62 -6.14
N ASN A 289 -3.65 10.61 -7.47
CA ASN A 289 -3.02 11.67 -8.26
C ASN A 289 -4.04 12.64 -8.92
N ARG A 290 -5.24 12.73 -8.36
CA ARG A 290 -6.38 13.43 -9.00
C ARG A 290 -6.14 14.91 -9.27
N ALA A 291 -5.38 15.62 -8.43
CA ALA A 291 -5.11 17.05 -8.62
C ALA A 291 -4.29 17.27 -9.88
N VAL A 292 -3.20 16.51 -10.02
CA VAL A 292 -2.29 16.53 -11.17
C VAL A 292 -3.04 16.16 -12.46
N ILE A 293 -3.86 15.09 -12.43
CA ILE A 293 -4.64 14.64 -13.59
C ILE A 293 -5.74 15.65 -13.97
N ALA A 294 -6.38 16.31 -13.00
CA ALA A 294 -7.47 17.24 -13.27
C ALA A 294 -7.01 18.53 -13.97
N GLU A 295 -5.77 18.96 -13.73
CA GLU A 295 -5.21 20.19 -14.30
C GLU A 295 -4.69 20.01 -15.73
N ASP A 296 -4.30 18.79 -16.10
CA ASP A 296 -3.70 18.50 -17.40
C ASP A 296 -4.73 18.36 -18.53
N LYS A 297 -4.78 19.35 -19.41
CA LYS A 297 -5.71 19.38 -20.55
C LYS A 297 -5.35 18.40 -21.66
N GLU A 298 -4.08 18.04 -21.82
CA GLU A 298 -3.63 17.14 -22.88
C GLU A 298 -4.02 15.70 -22.57
N PHE A 299 -3.85 15.29 -21.32
CA PHE A 299 -4.35 14.02 -20.80
C PHE A 299 -5.83 13.81 -21.12
N TRP A 300 -6.69 14.79 -20.84
CA TRP A 300 -8.12 14.66 -21.13
C TRP A 300 -8.44 14.59 -22.62
N LYS A 301 -7.65 15.27 -23.48
CA LYS A 301 -7.79 15.16 -24.94
C LYS A 301 -7.39 13.77 -25.42
N GLU A 302 -6.26 13.25 -24.95
CA GLU A 302 -5.81 11.89 -25.28
C GLU A 302 -6.79 10.84 -24.77
N LEU A 303 -7.28 10.97 -23.54
CA LEU A 303 -8.28 10.08 -22.96
C LEU A 303 -9.59 10.09 -23.76
N ALA A 304 -10.00 11.25 -24.29
CA ALA A 304 -11.19 11.38 -25.14
C ALA A 304 -11.03 10.68 -26.50
N ASN A 305 -9.80 10.51 -26.99
CA ASN A 305 -9.51 9.81 -28.23
C ASN A 305 -9.57 8.28 -28.09
N ILE A 306 -9.53 7.75 -26.86
CA ILE A 306 -9.65 6.31 -26.61
C ILE A 306 -11.09 5.85 -26.85
N SER A 307 -11.27 4.70 -27.49
CA SER A 307 -12.58 4.03 -27.57
C SER A 307 -13.17 3.82 -26.16
N ASP A 308 -14.40 4.29 -25.95
CA ASP A 308 -15.10 4.37 -24.65
C ASP A 308 -14.40 5.18 -23.55
N GLY A 309 -13.49 6.10 -23.91
CA GLY A 309 -12.80 6.99 -22.96
C GLY A 309 -13.76 7.73 -22.03
N GLY A 310 -14.93 8.14 -22.54
CA GLY A 310 -15.99 8.76 -21.74
C GLY A 310 -16.62 7.83 -20.68
N ALA A 311 -16.88 6.56 -21.02
CA ALA A 311 -17.41 5.59 -20.06
C ALA A 311 -16.38 5.27 -18.97
N PHE A 312 -15.11 5.14 -19.37
CA PHE A 312 -14.00 4.95 -18.45
C PHE A 312 -13.82 6.16 -17.52
N ALA A 313 -13.79 7.38 -18.05
CA ALA A 313 -13.73 8.61 -17.27
C ALA A 313 -14.90 8.68 -16.27
N ALA A 314 -16.12 8.35 -16.70
CA ALA A 314 -17.27 8.31 -15.80
C ALA A 314 -17.12 7.26 -14.69
N ALA A 315 -16.56 6.08 -14.99
CA ALA A 315 -16.28 5.05 -13.98
C ALA A 315 -15.21 5.50 -12.98
N MET A 316 -14.14 6.13 -13.49
CA MET A 316 -13.07 6.74 -12.71
C MET A 316 -13.62 7.82 -11.76
N PHE A 317 -14.42 8.76 -12.26
CA PHE A 317 -15.06 9.79 -11.43
C PHE A 317 -15.99 9.19 -10.38
N ARG A 318 -16.80 8.19 -10.73
CA ARG A 318 -17.64 7.48 -9.76
C ARG A 318 -16.81 6.83 -8.65
N SER A 319 -15.69 6.21 -9.00
CA SER A 319 -14.77 5.61 -8.04
C SER A 319 -14.15 6.66 -7.12
N ALA A 320 -13.66 7.76 -7.69
CA ALA A 320 -13.09 8.88 -6.96
C ALA A 320 -14.10 9.50 -5.98
N ILE A 321 -15.31 9.81 -6.45
CA ILE A 321 -16.40 10.35 -5.63
C ILE A 321 -16.73 9.39 -4.47
N ARG A 322 -16.91 8.08 -4.75
CA ARG A 322 -17.17 7.09 -3.70
C ARG A 322 -16.04 7.02 -2.66
N SER A 323 -14.79 7.14 -3.10
CA SER A 323 -13.64 7.12 -2.19
C SER A 323 -13.60 8.35 -1.27
N GLU A 324 -13.95 9.52 -1.81
CA GLU A 324 -14.05 10.77 -1.05
C GLU A 324 -15.26 10.77 -0.10
N THR A 325 -16.41 10.24 -0.53
CA THR A 325 -17.56 10.05 0.37
C THR A 325 -17.20 9.17 1.56
N LYS A 326 -16.51 8.04 1.33
CA LYS A 326 -16.04 7.16 2.41
C LYS A 326 -14.99 7.83 3.32
N ARG A 327 -14.14 8.72 2.79
CA ARG A 327 -13.20 9.52 3.61
C ARG A 327 -13.97 10.52 4.46
N ALA A 328 -14.92 11.24 3.88
CA ALA A 328 -15.77 12.19 4.59
C ALA A 328 -16.58 11.52 5.71
N GLU A 329 -17.16 10.34 5.45
CA GLU A 329 -17.87 9.54 6.48
C GLU A 329 -16.94 9.10 7.62
N ARG A 330 -15.70 8.69 7.32
CA ARG A 330 -14.72 8.34 8.36
C ARG A 330 -14.34 9.55 9.21
N HIS A 331 -14.08 10.70 8.59
CA HIS A 331 -13.78 11.93 9.32
C HIS A 331 -15.00 12.44 10.10
N ALA A 332 -16.23 12.23 9.60
CA ALA A 332 -17.44 12.56 10.35
C ALA A 332 -17.56 11.70 11.62
N LYS A 333 -17.33 10.38 11.51
CA LYS A 333 -17.30 9.46 12.66
C LYS A 333 -16.18 9.80 13.65
N GLU A 334 -15.00 10.12 13.16
CA GLU A 334 -13.87 10.53 14.00
C GLU A 334 -14.16 11.85 14.73
N ARG A 335 -14.81 12.81 14.06
CA ARG A 335 -15.26 14.06 14.70
C ARG A 335 -16.32 13.83 15.76
N GLU A 336 -17.27 12.93 15.52
CA GLU A 336 -18.27 12.52 16.51
C GLU A 336 -17.60 11.90 17.73
N GLN A 337 -16.67 10.96 17.53
CA GLN A 337 -15.87 10.37 18.62
C GLN A 337 -15.09 11.42 19.41
N LEU A 338 -14.43 12.36 18.73
CA LEU A 338 -13.72 13.45 19.40
C LEU A 338 -14.67 14.35 20.18
N GLN A 339 -15.84 14.66 19.63
CA GLN A 339 -16.86 15.45 20.32
C GLN A 339 -17.37 14.76 21.59
N ASP A 340 -17.55 13.44 21.56
CA ASP A 340 -17.91 12.64 22.73
C ASP A 340 -16.80 12.72 23.79
N THR A 341 -15.53 12.56 23.41
CA THR A 341 -14.40 12.66 24.35
C THR A 341 -14.27 14.06 24.97
N ILE A 342 -14.50 15.12 24.18
CA ILE A 342 -14.53 16.49 24.70
C ILE A 342 -15.66 16.64 25.71
N SER A 343 -16.85 16.10 25.43
CA SER A 343 -17.99 16.16 26.34
C SER A 343 -17.74 15.40 27.66
N GLU A 344 -16.95 14.32 27.62
CA GLU A 344 -16.54 13.57 28.80
C GLU A 344 -15.52 14.37 29.62
N MET A 345 -14.48 14.91 28.97
CA MET A 345 -13.50 15.78 29.62
C MET A 345 -14.13 17.02 30.26
N GLU A 346 -15.16 17.63 29.65
CA GLU A 346 -15.89 18.75 30.24
C GLU A 346 -16.60 18.39 31.55
N LYS A 347 -17.10 17.15 31.68
CA LYS A 347 -17.72 16.67 32.93
C LYS A 347 -16.66 16.52 34.02
N ASP A 348 -15.51 15.97 33.68
CA ASP A 348 -14.39 15.81 34.63
C ASP A 348 -13.86 17.16 35.10
N VAL A 349 -13.70 18.12 34.20
CA VAL A 349 -13.31 19.50 34.56
C VAL A 349 -14.32 20.13 35.52
N ARG A 350 -15.63 19.94 35.29
CA ARG A 350 -16.66 20.42 36.22
C ARG A 350 -16.58 19.74 37.59
N LEU A 351 -16.30 18.44 37.63
CA LEU A 351 -16.15 17.70 38.88
C LEU A 351 -14.91 18.15 39.67
N VAL A 352 -13.79 18.37 38.98
CA VAL A 352 -12.58 18.96 39.59
C VAL A 352 -12.87 20.37 40.10
N ALA A 353 -13.55 21.22 39.33
CA ALA A 353 -13.92 22.56 39.75
C ALA A 353 -14.85 22.57 40.98
N ALA A 354 -15.79 21.63 41.06
CA ALA A 354 -16.65 21.47 42.24
C ALA A 354 -15.84 21.01 43.47
N SER A 355 -14.92 20.06 43.30
CA SER A 355 -14.05 19.60 44.38
C SER A 355 -13.12 20.70 44.88
N THR A 356 -12.58 21.55 44.00
CA THR A 356 -11.74 22.68 44.41
C THR A 356 -12.54 23.75 45.14
N ALA A 357 -13.78 24.03 44.72
CA ALA A 357 -14.66 24.95 45.44
C ALA A 357 -14.99 24.45 46.86
N GLN A 358 -15.27 23.15 47.03
CA GLN A 358 -15.48 22.54 48.34
C GLN A 358 -14.23 22.63 49.24
N LEU A 359 -13.04 22.39 48.67
CA LEU A 359 -11.78 22.53 49.38
C LEU A 359 -11.54 23.99 49.83
N GLN A 360 -11.83 24.96 48.95
CA GLN A 360 -11.71 26.39 49.27
C GLN A 360 -12.63 26.78 50.43
N GLU A 361 -13.88 26.31 50.46
CA GLU A 361 -14.81 26.59 51.56
C GLU A 361 -14.38 25.90 52.86
N ALA A 362 -13.92 24.65 52.80
CA ALA A 362 -13.38 23.96 53.96
C ALA A 362 -12.15 24.67 54.56
N LEU A 363 -11.24 25.15 53.70
CA LEU A 363 -10.09 25.96 54.12
C LEU A 363 -10.51 27.30 54.73
N ARG A 364 -11.53 27.94 54.16
CA ARG A 364 -12.09 29.19 54.69
C ARG A 364 -12.65 29.01 56.10
N VAL A 365 -13.44 27.96 56.34
CA VAL A 365 -13.99 27.63 57.67
C VAL A 365 -12.86 27.35 58.66
N ARG A 366 -11.88 26.52 58.29
CA ARG A 366 -10.71 26.22 59.13
C ARG A 366 -9.89 27.45 59.50
N PHE A 367 -9.73 28.39 58.57
CA PHE A 367 -9.03 29.63 58.83
C PHE A 367 -9.76 30.50 59.85
N ILE A 368 -11.09 30.57 59.78
CA ILE A 368 -11.91 31.30 60.76
C ILE A 368 -11.80 30.64 62.15
N GLU A 369 -11.87 29.32 62.24
CA GLU A 369 -11.66 28.57 63.50
C GLU A 369 -10.28 28.87 64.11
N PHE A 370 -9.23 28.82 63.28
CA PHE A 370 -7.85 29.09 63.71
C PHE A 370 -7.68 30.53 64.25
N GLN A 371 -8.27 31.53 63.59
CA GLN A 371 -8.24 32.91 64.06
C GLN A 371 -8.96 33.08 65.41
N ALA A 372 -10.08 32.37 65.62
CA ALA A 372 -10.80 32.39 66.88
C ALA A 372 -9.99 31.75 68.02
N GLU A 373 -9.28 30.65 67.76
CA GLU A 373 -8.42 29.97 68.74
C GLU A 373 -7.18 30.80 69.11
N ALA A 374 -6.58 31.51 68.14
CA ALA A 374 -5.36 32.28 68.35
C ALA A 374 -5.57 33.52 69.26
N HIS A 375 -6.79 34.07 69.31
CA HIS A 375 -7.09 35.32 70.02
C HIS A 375 -8.40 35.26 70.84
N PRO A 376 -8.44 34.51 71.95
CA PRO A 376 -9.66 34.24 72.73
C PRO A 376 -10.25 35.44 73.52
N GLY A 377 -9.88 36.68 73.19
CA GLY A 377 -10.36 37.88 73.88
C GLY A 377 -10.46 39.15 73.02
N LEU A 378 -10.17 39.07 71.72
CA LEU A 378 -10.44 40.18 70.81
C LEU A 378 -11.86 40.00 70.24
N ASP A 379 -12.75 40.92 70.58
CA ASP A 379 -14.09 41.00 69.99
C ASP A 379 -13.96 41.56 68.56
N TRP A 380 -13.85 40.65 67.58
CA TRP A 380 -13.81 40.99 66.16
C TRP A 380 -15.23 41.37 65.72
N GLY A 381 -15.69 42.56 66.11
CA GLY A 381 -16.97 43.10 65.70
C GLY A 381 -17.09 43.05 64.17
N VAL A 382 -17.96 42.17 63.67
CA VAL A 382 -18.24 42.02 62.25
C VAL A 382 -18.90 43.32 61.80
N ALA A 383 -18.20 44.12 60.99
CA ALA A 383 -18.81 45.27 60.36
C ALA A 383 -19.97 44.79 59.45
N PRO A 384 -21.17 45.40 59.54
CA PRO A 384 -22.39 44.93 58.86
C PRO A 384 -22.28 44.90 57.32
N ASP A 385 -21.22 45.48 56.77
CA ASP A 385 -21.00 45.68 55.34
C ASP A 385 -20.24 44.50 54.71
N GLY A 386 -19.78 43.51 55.48
CA GLY A 386 -19.06 42.33 54.98
C GLY A 386 -17.65 42.62 54.43
N VAL A 387 -17.22 43.88 54.43
CA VAL A 387 -15.85 44.29 54.08
C VAL A 387 -14.99 44.12 55.33
N TRP A 388 -14.31 42.98 55.43
CA TRP A 388 -13.21 42.82 56.38
C TRP A 388 -12.15 43.88 56.03
N MET A 389 -12.01 44.93 56.84
CA MET A 389 -10.85 45.82 56.78
C MET A 389 -9.63 44.96 57.14
N LEU A 390 -8.99 44.39 56.12
CA LEU A 390 -7.70 43.73 56.21
C LEU A 390 -6.65 44.79 56.51
N LEU A 391 -6.60 45.28 57.75
CA LEU A 391 -5.38 45.78 58.36
C LEU A 391 -4.50 44.58 58.74
N LEU A 392 -4.22 43.71 57.77
CA LEU A 392 -3.08 42.82 57.88
C LEU A 392 -1.84 43.68 57.62
N PRO A 393 -0.78 43.60 58.44
CA PRO A 393 0.47 44.24 58.10
C PRO A 393 0.91 43.69 56.75
N VAL A 394 1.06 44.59 55.77
CA VAL A 394 1.43 44.32 54.37
C VAL A 394 2.68 43.42 54.25
N SER A 395 3.49 43.31 55.30
CA SER A 395 4.70 42.48 55.36
C SER A 395 4.46 40.96 55.28
N ILE A 396 3.32 40.41 55.72
CA ILE A 396 3.10 38.95 55.71
C ILE A 396 2.60 38.45 54.35
N PHE A 397 1.78 39.25 53.65
CA PHE A 397 1.23 38.86 52.35
C PHE A 397 2.29 38.80 51.23
N VAL A 398 3.30 39.68 51.28
CA VAL A 398 4.42 39.66 50.32
C VAL A 398 5.25 38.38 50.47
N GLY A 399 5.45 37.87 51.68
CA GLY A 399 6.20 36.64 51.93
C GLY A 399 5.55 35.39 51.32
N CYS A 400 4.23 35.22 51.49
CA CYS A 400 3.52 34.07 50.93
C CYS A 400 3.36 34.15 49.41
N ALA A 401 3.16 35.35 48.84
CA ALA A 401 3.08 35.53 47.39
C ALA A 401 4.41 35.18 46.69
N VAL A 402 5.55 35.53 47.28
CA VAL A 402 6.88 35.20 46.74
C VAL A 402 7.14 33.70 46.74
N VAL A 403 6.73 32.97 47.78
CA VAL A 403 6.92 31.50 47.85
C VAL A 403 6.01 30.77 46.85
N ILE A 404 4.78 31.25 46.65
CA ILE A 404 3.86 30.67 45.66
C ILE A 404 4.34 30.96 44.23
N TRP A 405 4.82 32.18 43.95
CA TRP A 405 5.38 32.54 42.64
C TRP A 405 6.67 31.77 42.31
N ALA A 406 7.56 31.59 43.29
CA ALA A 406 8.78 30.80 43.11
C ALA A 406 8.49 29.32 42.82
N ASN A 407 7.43 28.75 43.39
CA ASN A 407 7.06 27.35 43.16
C ASN A 407 6.30 27.13 41.84
N TRP A 408 5.61 28.17 41.33
CA TRP A 408 4.94 28.12 40.03
C TRP A 408 5.90 28.39 38.86
N SER A 409 6.94 29.21 39.05
CA SER A 409 8.00 29.47 38.06
C SER A 409 8.98 28.30 37.87
N ALA A 410 9.00 27.34 38.81
CA ALA A 410 9.90 26.19 38.80
C ALA A 410 9.30 24.91 38.15
N LYS A 411 8.03 24.97 37.73
CA LYS A 411 7.36 23.92 36.95
C LYS A 411 7.07 24.45 35.56
#